data_AF-A0A972Y042-F1
#
_entry.id   AF-A0A972Y042-F1
#
_cell.length_a   1.000
_cell.length_b   1.000
_cell.length_c   1.000
_cell.angle_alpha   90.00
_cell.angle_beta   90.00
_cell.angle_gamma   90.00
#
_symmetry.space_group_name_H-M   'P 1'
#
loop_
_entity.id
_entity.type
_entity.pdbx_description
1 polymer ?
#
loop_
_entity_poly.entity_id
_entity_poly.type
_entity_poly.pdbx_seq_one_letter_code
_entity_poly.pdbx_strand_id
1 'polypeptide(L)'
;MKKYIKHFGLTALTTFFLSCNSCSNDDNNSTNPTGTINPGNDPNFTIVENTDNNGLSSFNRKVEVFGIPIYAVPTVDDNRLLHAANIMAQYLDNNEDGTLDNLT
;
A
#
# COMPACT_ATOMS: atom_id res chain seq x y z
N MET A 1 -43.91 12.18 -37.97
CA MET A 1 -42.93 13.16 -38.50
C MET A 1 -42.40 13.99 -37.34
N LYS A 2 -41.08 14.16 -37.30
CA LYS A 2 -40.26 14.71 -36.19
C LYS A 2 -40.68 16.11 -35.74
N LYS A 3 -40.56 16.40 -34.44
CA LYS A 3 -40.04 17.68 -33.92
C LYS A 3 -39.27 17.44 -32.62
N TYR A 4 -37.94 17.48 -32.74
CA TYR A 4 -36.97 17.52 -31.64
C TYR A 4 -36.80 18.99 -31.22
N ILE A 5 -36.86 19.28 -29.92
CA ILE A 5 -36.46 20.58 -29.37
C ILE A 5 -35.21 20.36 -28.51
N LYS A 6 -34.09 20.93 -28.96
CA LYS A 6 -32.85 21.07 -28.22
C LYS A 6 -33.05 22.14 -27.14
N HIS A 7 -32.89 21.77 -25.87
CA HIS A 7 -32.49 22.74 -24.85
C HIS A 7 -31.00 22.58 -24.57
N PHE A 8 -30.26 23.44 -25.25
CA PHE A 8 -28.88 23.79 -24.99
C PHE A 8 -28.85 24.55 -23.65
N GLY A 9 -28.63 23.82 -22.56
CA GLY A 9 -28.49 24.36 -21.21
C GLY A 9 -27.04 24.30 -20.76
N LEU A 10 -26.28 25.34 -21.10
CA LEU A 10 -24.97 25.63 -20.53
C LEU A 10 -25.13 25.79 -19.01
N THR A 11 -24.77 24.77 -18.24
CA THR A 11 -24.65 24.88 -16.78
C THR A 11 -23.18 24.75 -16.43
N ALA A 12 -22.56 25.91 -16.20
CA ALA A 12 -21.26 26.03 -15.59
C ALA A 12 -21.34 25.49 -14.16
N LEU A 13 -20.75 24.32 -13.90
CA LEU A 13 -20.56 23.81 -12.55
C LEU A 13 -19.09 23.96 -12.17
N THR A 14 -18.80 25.17 -11.69
CA THR A 14 -17.76 25.60 -10.76
C THR A 14 -16.72 24.53 -10.35
N THR A 15 -15.47 24.85 -10.67
CA THR A 15 -14.22 24.26 -10.18
C THR A 15 -14.22 24.03 -8.66
N PHE A 16 -14.24 22.78 -8.23
CA PHE A 16 -13.95 22.40 -6.86
C PHE A 16 -12.43 22.20 -6.74
N PHE A 17 -11.72 23.27 -6.36
CA PHE A 17 -10.33 23.19 -5.93
C PHE A 17 -10.28 22.43 -4.60
N LEU A 18 -9.98 21.13 -4.61
CA LEU A 18 -9.45 20.48 -3.42
C LEU A 18 -8.00 20.91 -3.29
N SER A 19 -7.74 21.85 -2.38
CA SER A 19 -6.43 22.06 -1.81
C SER A 19 -6.00 20.78 -1.09
N CYS A 20 -5.06 20.04 -1.68
CA CYS A 20 -4.35 18.97 -1.00
C CYS A 20 -3.37 19.57 0.01
N ASN A 21 -3.86 19.89 1.20
CA ASN A 21 -3.02 20.03 2.39
C ASN A 21 -3.31 18.85 3.31
N SER A 22 -2.56 17.76 3.13
CA SER A 22 -2.44 16.77 4.18
C SER A 22 -0.99 16.29 4.21
N CYS A 23 -0.20 16.94 5.07
CA CYS A 23 0.98 16.32 5.64
C CYS A 23 0.50 15.70 6.96
N SER A 24 0.19 14.41 6.96
CA SER A 24 0.08 13.67 8.22
C SER A 24 1.49 13.24 8.60
N ASN A 25 2.04 13.84 9.65
CA ASN A 25 3.14 13.22 10.36
C ASN A 25 2.53 12.07 11.17
N ASP A 26 2.41 10.91 10.53
CA ASP A 26 2.13 9.66 11.24
C ASP A 26 3.42 9.24 11.95
N ASP A 27 3.69 9.89 13.09
CA ASP A 27 4.66 9.45 14.07
C ASP A 27 3.96 8.46 14.99
N ASN A 28 3.55 7.30 14.45
CA ASN A 28 3.10 6.21 15.30
C ASN A 28 4.34 5.55 15.86
N ASN A 29 4.91 6.14 16.91
CA ASN A 29 6.03 5.55 17.63
C ASN A 29 5.58 4.23 18.28
N SER A 30 5.60 3.13 17.51
CA SER A 30 5.54 1.77 18.02
C SER A 30 6.85 1.48 18.73
N THR A 31 6.96 2.04 19.94
CA THR A 31 7.95 1.64 20.92
C THR A 31 7.57 0.24 21.40
N ASN A 32 8.04 -0.79 20.71
CA ASN A 32 8.33 -2.03 21.41
C ASN A 32 9.44 -2.84 20.71
N PRO A 33 10.69 -2.86 21.23
CA PRO A 33 11.74 -3.72 20.69
C PRO A 33 11.61 -5.18 21.14
N THR A 34 10.62 -5.54 21.96
CA THR A 34 10.44 -6.91 22.44
C THR A 34 8.97 -7.20 22.78
N GLY A 35 8.28 -7.96 21.94
CA GLY A 35 6.93 -8.45 22.24
C GLY A 35 6.09 -8.57 20.97
N THR A 36 5.83 -9.82 20.59
CA THR A 36 4.82 -10.30 19.61
C THR A 36 4.62 -9.44 18.36
N ILE A 37 5.10 -9.92 17.21
CA ILE A 37 4.80 -9.31 15.91
C ILE A 37 3.29 -9.24 15.68
N ASN A 38 2.78 -8.02 15.42
CA ASN A 38 1.39 -7.83 15.02
C ASN A 38 1.25 -8.20 13.53
N PRO A 39 0.36 -9.14 13.15
CA PRO A 39 0.17 -9.52 11.75
C PRO A 39 -0.35 -8.38 10.86
N GLY A 40 -0.88 -7.30 11.45
CA GLY A 40 -1.54 -6.23 10.73
C GLY A 40 -3.00 -6.58 10.38
N ASN A 41 -3.66 -5.67 9.66
CA ASN A 41 -5.07 -5.77 9.26
C ASN A 41 -5.28 -5.51 7.76
N ASP A 42 -4.24 -5.67 6.96
CA ASP A 42 -4.30 -5.54 5.51
C ASP A 42 -5.02 -6.77 4.88
N PRO A 43 -5.87 -6.59 3.85
CA PRO A 43 -6.61 -7.69 3.24
C PRO A 43 -5.75 -8.63 2.39
N ASN A 44 -4.59 -8.16 1.90
CA ASN A 44 -3.75 -8.88 0.95
C ASN A 44 -2.47 -9.44 1.60
N PHE A 45 -1.96 -8.76 2.63
CA PHE A 45 -0.67 -9.08 3.23
C PHE A 45 -0.73 -9.28 4.75
N THR A 46 0.14 -10.14 5.26
CA THR A 46 0.31 -10.37 6.70
C THR A 46 1.78 -10.22 7.07
N ILE A 47 2.04 -9.50 8.16
CA ILE A 47 3.38 -9.35 8.72
C ILE A 47 3.72 -10.61 9.52
N VAL A 48 4.89 -11.17 9.26
CA VAL A 48 5.40 -12.35 9.98
C VAL A 48 6.77 -12.05 10.59
N GLU A 49 7.11 -12.78 11.66
CA GLU A 49 8.44 -12.72 12.26
C GLU A 49 9.52 -13.10 11.24
N ASN A 50 10.62 -12.34 11.24
CA ASN A 50 11.78 -12.69 10.45
C ASN A 50 12.64 -13.71 11.20
N THR A 51 12.74 -14.92 10.65
CA THR A 51 13.57 -16.01 11.17
C THR A 51 14.78 -16.30 10.27
N ASP A 52 15.05 -15.43 9.29
CA ASP A 52 16.09 -15.66 8.28
C ASP A 52 17.48 -15.35 8.83
N ASN A 53 18.35 -16.36 8.87
CA ASN A 53 19.68 -16.29 9.47
C ASN A 53 20.78 -15.77 8.53
N ASN A 54 20.41 -15.14 7.40
CA ASN A 54 21.32 -14.78 6.31
C ASN A 54 21.90 -13.36 6.44
N GLY A 55 22.19 -12.92 7.67
CA GLY A 55 22.66 -11.54 7.94
C GLY A 55 21.53 -10.49 7.96
N LEU A 56 20.28 -10.93 7.98
CA LEU A 56 19.09 -10.07 8.07
C LEU A 56 18.50 -10.02 9.48
N SER A 57 19.25 -10.45 10.50
CA SER A 57 18.80 -10.48 11.89
C SER A 57 18.52 -9.10 12.49
N SER A 58 18.99 -8.01 11.85
CA SER A 58 18.63 -6.64 12.24
C SER A 58 17.17 -6.27 11.91
N PHE A 59 16.54 -7.04 11.03
CA PHE A 59 15.13 -6.89 10.68
C PHE A 59 14.32 -7.90 11.48
N ASN A 60 13.32 -7.44 12.23
CA ASN A 60 12.55 -8.29 13.14
C ASN A 60 11.35 -8.97 12.47
N ARG A 61 10.91 -8.44 11.32
CA ARG A 61 9.71 -8.93 10.61
C ARG A 61 9.76 -8.65 9.13
N LYS A 62 8.89 -9.34 8.40
CA LYS A 62 8.78 -9.26 6.95
C LYS A 62 7.35 -9.45 6.45
N VAL A 63 7.12 -9.06 5.21
CA VAL A 63 5.95 -9.39 4.38
C VAL A 63 6.46 -10.02 3.08
N GLU A 64 5.75 -11.01 2.55
CA GLU A 64 6.11 -11.66 1.28
C GLU A 64 5.21 -11.16 0.14
N VAL A 65 5.82 -10.76 -0.97
CA VAL A 65 5.13 -10.31 -2.20
C VAL A 65 5.65 -11.15 -3.36
N PHE A 66 4.82 -12.04 -3.90
CA PHE A 66 5.20 -12.95 -5.01
C PHE A 66 6.52 -13.71 -4.78
N GLY A 67 6.76 -14.19 -3.55
CA GLY A 67 8.00 -14.89 -3.18
C GLY A 67 9.18 -13.97 -2.86
N ILE A 68 9.01 -12.65 -2.91
CA ILE A 68 10.04 -11.68 -2.58
C ILE A 68 9.77 -11.08 -1.19
N PRO A 69 10.65 -11.30 -0.21
CA PRO A 69 10.46 -10.77 1.14
C PRO A 69 10.85 -9.29 1.23
N ILE A 70 9.97 -8.48 1.83
CA ILE A 70 10.23 -7.10 2.24
C ILE A 70 10.44 -7.09 3.75
N TYR A 71 11.62 -6.68 4.19
CA TYR A 71 12.01 -6.69 5.61
C TYR A 71 11.86 -5.31 6.25
N ALA A 72 11.50 -5.27 7.53
CA ALA A 72 11.44 -4.05 8.33
C ALA A 72 12.33 -4.13 9.56
N VAL A 73 13.00 -3.01 9.86
CA VAL A 73 13.63 -2.80 11.17
C VAL A 73 12.57 -2.46 12.21
N PRO A 74 12.84 -2.65 13.52
CA PRO A 74 11.85 -2.41 14.57
C PRO A 74 11.24 -1.00 14.59
N THR A 75 11.97 0.01 14.14
CA THR A 75 11.53 1.42 14.15
C THR A 75 10.62 1.81 12.98
N VAL A 76 10.39 0.91 12.01
CA VAL A 76 9.44 1.15 10.91
C VAL A 76 8.05 0.78 11.41
N ASP A 77 7.03 1.56 11.09
CA ASP A 77 5.63 1.22 11.43
C ASP A 77 5.08 0.11 10.54
N ASP A 78 4.20 -0.73 11.08
CA ASP A 78 3.56 -1.83 10.34
C ASP A 78 2.82 -1.34 9.09
N ASN A 79 2.12 -0.20 9.18
CA ASN A 79 1.42 0.39 8.04
C ASN A 79 2.37 0.77 6.90
N ARG A 80 3.61 1.17 7.21
CA ARG A 80 4.61 1.53 6.19
C ARG A 80 5.14 0.28 5.49
N LEU A 81 5.35 -0.81 6.24
CA LEU A 81 5.73 -2.10 5.66
C LEU A 81 4.63 -2.65 4.75
N LEU A 82 3.38 -2.63 5.21
CA LEU A 82 2.22 -3.09 4.43
C LEU A 82 1.96 -2.20 3.21
N HIS A 83 2.14 -0.88 3.34
CA HIS A 83 2.04 0.03 2.20
C HIS A 83 3.10 -0.31 1.13
N ALA A 84 4.36 -0.51 1.52
CA ALA A 84 5.41 -0.92 0.58
C ALA A 84 5.09 -2.24 -0.12
N ALA A 85 4.52 -3.21 0.60
CA ALA A 85 4.08 -4.48 0.02
C ALA A 85 2.99 -4.30 -1.04
N ASN A 86 1.96 -3.50 -0.74
CA ASN A 86 0.88 -3.20 -1.70
C ASN A 86 1.37 -2.45 -2.94
N ILE A 87 2.34 -1.53 -2.81
CA ILE A 87 2.93 -0.84 -3.96
C ILE A 87 3.76 -1.81 -4.81
N MET A 88 4.56 -2.67 -4.19
CA MET A 88 5.33 -3.69 -4.90
C MET A 88 4.43 -4.68 -5.64
N ALA A 89 3.31 -5.07 -5.05
CA ALA A 89 2.35 -5.96 -5.68
C ALA A 89 1.76 -5.35 -6.95
N GLN A 90 1.26 -4.12 -6.89
CA GLN A 90 0.71 -3.40 -8.07
C GLN A 90 1.79 -3.05 -9.11
N TYR A 91 3.05 -2.94 -8.70
CA TYR A 91 4.14 -2.73 -9.65
C TYR A 91 4.45 -4.00 -10.45
N LEU A 92 4.44 -5.15 -9.77
CA LEU A 92 4.80 -6.45 -10.33
C LEU A 92 3.64 -7.13 -11.07
N ASP A 93 2.41 -6.88 -10.65
CA ASP A 93 1.16 -7.33 -11.27
C ASP A 93 0.31 -6.07 -11.52
N ASN A 94 0.58 -5.38 -12.63
CA ASN A 94 -0.04 -4.12 -12.97
C ASN A 94 -1.39 -4.29 -13.69
N ASN A 95 -1.69 -5.52 -14.10
CA ASN A 95 -2.97 -5.90 -14.70
C ASN A 95 -3.96 -6.48 -13.66
N GLU A 96 -3.49 -6.71 -12.43
CA GLU A 96 -4.23 -7.21 -11.26
C GLU A 96 -4.85 -8.60 -11.45
N ASP A 97 -4.21 -9.47 -12.26
CA ASP A 97 -4.68 -10.85 -12.51
C ASP A 97 -4.17 -11.86 -11.47
N GLY A 98 -3.37 -11.41 -10.51
CA GLY A 98 -2.76 -12.21 -9.46
C GLY A 98 -1.48 -12.91 -9.90
N THR A 99 -0.94 -12.60 -11.09
CA THR A 99 0.30 -13.17 -11.62
C THR A 99 1.33 -12.09 -11.93
N LEU A 100 2.61 -12.46 -11.85
CA LEU A 100 3.70 -11.54 -12.17
C LEU A 100 3.69 -11.21 -13.67
N ASP A 101 3.67 -9.91 -13.98
CA ASP A 101 3.86 -9.42 -15.33
C ASP A 101 5.33 -9.48 -15.76
N ASN A 102 5.55 -9.46 -17.08
CA ASN A 102 6.85 -9.24 -17.72
C ASN A 102 7.99 -10.20 -17.25
N LEU A 103 7.68 -11.50 -17.14
CA LEU A 103 8.63 -12.57 -16.77
C LEU A 103 9.68 -12.91 -17.84
N THR A 104 9.70 -12.18 -18.96
CA THR A 104 10.49 -12.45 -20.18
C THR A 104 11.34 -11.24 -20.57
#